data_AF-A0A520IVE4-F1
#
_entry.id   AF-A0A520IVE4-F1
#
_cell.length_a   1.000
_cell.length_b   1.000
_cell.length_c   1.000
_cell.angle_alpha   90.00
_cell.angle_beta   90.00
_cell.angle_gamma   90.00
#
_symmetry.space_group_name_H-M   'P 1'
#
loop_
_entity.id
_entity.type
_entity.pdbx_description
1 polymer ?
#
loop_
_entity_poly.entity_id
_entity_poly.type
_entity_poly.pdbx_seq_one_letter_code
_entity_poly.pdbx_strand_id
1 'polypeptide(L)'
;MNGIMDEVGRNNKHWLRTPDGRLIVYQWDGEGLADQPADRKGLPEAYYIARAYKRLANAVHERFACVFTINKEIPDKTLNEFLDYFPATWIWTLPYSNHYIGERIAKTCAIRKRTFTASVFNDFYTSKLLKKNTWDMYHRVDDAVKAGIKEVERKYITTGLSYNFRKLLEFGIVKNAPIINVITWNDYPEGHHLAPEINHNEGFSILLNYYKSIWKGEASPYADRDVAITFFKKYKHDVVPSPFNIPVKAFQKEVIPAVWEDSIEVVTLLTAPAELRVNDKKTLAAKGFSVLKFPMKTGRVSVNVTRNNQSTVKFTTPEGITAHPYRSDRITYTFSSEFNRFYRDLYPGFEPIYSTEYTNTQTQ
;
A
#
# COMPACT_ATOMS: atom_id res chain seq x y z
N MET A 1 29.60 -3.60 16.83
CA MET A 1 28.30 -4.29 16.67
C MET A 1 27.84 -4.99 17.94
N ASN A 2 28.75 -5.37 18.85
CA ASN A 2 28.37 -5.72 20.23
C ASN A 2 27.66 -4.52 20.87
N GLY A 3 26.51 -4.75 21.51
CA GLY A 3 25.74 -3.72 22.22
C GLY A 3 24.60 -3.07 21.44
N ILE A 4 24.45 -3.27 20.11
CA ILE A 4 23.37 -2.58 19.37
C ILE A 4 21.98 -2.91 19.93
N MET A 5 21.74 -4.17 20.31
CA MET A 5 20.50 -4.60 20.95
C MET A 5 20.32 -4.00 22.35
N ASP A 6 21.41 -3.67 23.03
CA ASP A 6 21.36 -3.05 24.35
C ASP A 6 21.04 -1.55 24.23
N GLU A 7 21.59 -0.87 23.20
CA GLU A 7 21.25 0.51 22.84
C GLU A 7 19.79 0.67 22.40
N VAL A 8 19.28 -0.24 21.56
CA VAL A 8 17.87 -0.18 21.09
C VAL A 8 16.88 -0.81 22.07
N GLY A 9 17.34 -1.23 23.25
CA GLY A 9 16.53 -1.83 24.30
C GLY A 9 16.07 -3.24 23.98
N ARG A 10 16.91 -4.24 24.28
CA ARG A 10 16.68 -5.68 24.04
C ARG A 10 15.32 -6.19 24.54
N ASN A 11 14.88 -5.68 25.68
CA ASN A 11 13.64 -6.05 26.35
C ASN A 11 12.48 -5.09 26.07
N ASN A 12 12.61 -4.22 25.07
CA ASN A 12 11.53 -3.32 24.69
C ASN A 12 10.29 -4.15 24.27
N LYS A 13 9.17 -3.91 24.94
CA LYS A 13 7.88 -4.59 24.71
C LYS A 13 7.32 -4.42 23.29
N HIS A 14 7.83 -3.45 22.54
CA HIS A 14 7.45 -3.21 21.16
C HIS A 14 8.19 -4.11 20.16
N TRP A 15 9.24 -4.83 20.57
CA TRP A 15 9.86 -5.85 19.74
C TRP A 15 8.93 -7.05 19.59
N LEU A 16 8.54 -7.35 18.36
CA LEU A 16 7.77 -8.55 18.07
C LEU A 16 8.64 -9.79 18.29
N ARG A 17 8.16 -10.71 19.12
CA ARG A 17 8.83 -11.97 19.42
C ARG A 17 7.91 -13.15 19.16
N THR A 18 8.49 -14.27 18.76
CA THR A 18 7.80 -15.57 18.69
C THR A 18 7.44 -16.06 20.09
N PRO A 19 6.49 -17.01 20.24
CA PRO A 19 6.18 -17.61 21.56
C PRO A 19 7.40 -18.22 22.26
N ASP A 20 8.40 -18.69 21.51
CA ASP A 20 9.66 -19.21 22.04
C ASP A 20 10.75 -18.14 22.28
N GLY A 21 10.38 -16.86 22.23
CA GLY A 21 11.19 -15.71 22.63
C GLY A 21 12.11 -15.13 21.54
N ARG A 22 12.07 -15.61 20.30
CA ARG A 22 12.94 -15.13 19.22
C ARG A 22 12.44 -13.81 18.67
N LEU A 23 13.33 -12.85 18.45
CA LEU A 23 13.05 -11.59 17.78
C LEU A 23 12.65 -11.84 16.31
N ILE A 24 11.49 -11.32 15.90
CA ILE A 24 11.03 -11.41 14.52
C ILE A 24 11.77 -10.34 13.70
N VAL A 25 12.47 -10.78 12.64
CA VAL A 25 13.25 -9.90 11.77
C VAL A 25 12.79 -10.11 10.33
N TYR A 26 12.10 -9.10 9.78
CA TYR A 26 11.76 -9.09 8.36
C TYR A 26 13.00 -8.75 7.54
N GLN A 27 13.21 -9.50 6.48
CA GLN A 27 14.28 -9.23 5.53
C GLN A 27 13.79 -8.22 4.49
N TRP A 28 14.67 -7.38 3.97
CA TRP A 28 14.45 -6.65 2.73
C TRP A 28 15.77 -6.73 1.98
N ASP A 29 15.75 -7.43 0.84
CA ASP A 29 16.94 -7.82 0.07
C ASP A 29 18.08 -8.42 0.94
N GLY A 30 17.74 -9.49 1.65
CA GLY A 30 18.66 -10.17 2.57
C GLY A 30 19.88 -10.82 1.89
N GLU A 31 19.88 -10.92 0.57
CA GLU A 31 20.97 -11.41 -0.26
C GLU A 31 22.25 -10.59 -0.08
N GLY A 32 22.14 -9.28 0.12
CA GLY A 32 23.30 -8.37 0.22
C GLY A 32 24.21 -8.62 1.42
N LEU A 33 23.69 -9.30 2.46
CA LEU A 33 24.47 -9.71 3.63
C LEU A 33 25.07 -11.13 3.49
N ALA A 34 24.68 -11.87 2.45
CA ALA A 34 25.12 -13.24 2.26
C ALA A 34 26.48 -13.26 1.55
N ASP A 35 27.51 -13.77 2.23
CA ASP A 35 28.81 -14.12 1.63
C ASP A 35 28.63 -15.35 0.72
N GLN A 36 28.04 -15.16 -0.46
CA GLN A 36 27.78 -16.23 -1.42
C GLN A 36 29.05 -16.51 -2.25
N PRO A 37 29.66 -17.71 -2.14
CA PRO A 37 30.80 -18.06 -2.98
C PRO A 37 30.36 -18.26 -4.44
N ALA A 38 31.28 -17.98 -5.38
CA ALA A 38 31.04 -18.20 -6.82
C ALA A 38 30.70 -19.66 -7.13
N ASP A 39 31.39 -20.61 -6.49
CA ASP A 39 31.00 -22.02 -6.45
C ASP A 39 30.19 -22.30 -5.18
N ARG A 40 28.86 -22.41 -5.35
CA ARG A 40 27.92 -22.68 -4.26
C ARG A 40 27.93 -24.14 -3.78
N LYS A 41 28.69 -25.03 -4.40
CA LYS A 41 28.81 -26.46 -4.05
C LYS A 41 27.46 -27.18 -3.89
N GLY A 42 26.50 -26.83 -4.74
CA GLY A 42 25.15 -27.41 -4.71
C GLY A 42 24.22 -26.91 -3.60
N LEU A 43 24.64 -25.95 -2.76
CA LEU A 43 23.77 -25.36 -1.74
C LEU A 43 22.90 -24.24 -2.34
N PRO A 44 21.61 -24.14 -1.95
CA PRO A 44 20.73 -23.09 -2.43
C PRO A 44 21.11 -21.74 -1.84
N GLU A 45 20.74 -20.65 -2.51
CA GLU A 45 20.96 -19.28 -2.05
C GLU A 45 20.38 -19.03 -0.64
N ALA A 46 19.20 -19.59 -0.35
CA ALA A 46 18.56 -19.51 0.95
C ALA A 46 19.46 -19.96 2.12
N TYR A 47 20.33 -20.96 1.91
CA TYR A 47 21.30 -21.41 2.92
C TYR A 47 22.27 -20.29 3.32
N TYR A 48 22.83 -19.60 2.32
CA TYR A 48 23.84 -18.57 2.54
C TYR A 48 23.23 -17.34 3.24
N ILE A 49 22.02 -16.96 2.85
CA ILE A 49 21.25 -15.88 3.51
C ILE A 49 20.97 -16.28 4.96
N ALA A 50 20.43 -17.47 5.22
CA ALA A 50 20.13 -17.92 6.57
C ALA A 50 21.39 -17.98 7.45
N ARG A 51 22.52 -18.42 6.89
CA ARG A 51 23.82 -18.43 7.58
C ARG A 51 24.28 -17.01 7.95
N ALA A 52 24.13 -16.03 7.06
CA ALA A 52 24.49 -14.64 7.33
C ALA A 52 23.67 -14.07 8.50
N TYR A 53 22.35 -14.24 8.48
CA TYR A 53 21.48 -13.79 9.57
C TYR A 53 21.73 -14.55 10.87
N LYS A 54 22.12 -15.84 10.81
CA LYS A 54 22.53 -16.58 12.00
C LYS A 54 23.83 -16.03 12.60
N ARG A 55 24.82 -15.67 11.77
CA ARG A 55 26.05 -14.99 12.22
C ARG A 55 25.72 -13.64 12.86
N LEU A 56 24.85 -12.85 12.24
CA LEU A 56 24.40 -11.57 12.79
C LEU A 56 23.72 -11.77 14.15
N ALA A 57 22.76 -12.70 14.25
CA ALA A 57 22.08 -13.04 15.50
C ALA A 57 23.08 -13.40 16.62
N ASN A 58 24.06 -14.25 16.31
CA ASN A 58 25.10 -14.64 17.26
C ASN A 58 25.97 -13.43 17.68
N ALA A 59 26.35 -12.56 16.73
CA ALA A 59 27.19 -11.39 16.99
C ALA A 59 26.51 -10.33 17.86
N VAL A 60 25.17 -10.23 17.81
CA VAL A 60 24.39 -9.32 18.67
C VAL A 60 23.81 -10.02 19.90
N HIS A 61 24.19 -11.27 20.14
CA HIS A 61 23.70 -12.12 21.24
C HIS A 61 22.16 -12.19 21.31
N GLU A 62 21.47 -12.34 20.19
CA GLU A 62 20.00 -12.41 20.11
C GLU A 62 19.57 -13.65 19.31
N ARG A 63 18.35 -14.13 19.53
CA ARG A 63 17.77 -15.23 18.75
C ARG A 63 16.81 -14.65 17.73
N PHE A 64 17.08 -14.85 16.44
CA PHE A 64 16.20 -14.36 15.37
C PHE A 64 15.23 -15.42 14.86
N ALA A 65 14.03 -14.98 14.49
CA ALA A 65 13.11 -15.64 13.60
C ALA A 65 13.00 -14.79 12.33
N CYS A 66 13.86 -15.08 11.34
CA CYS A 66 13.92 -14.32 10.11
C CYS A 66 12.71 -14.64 9.21
N VAL A 67 12.02 -13.60 8.75
CA VAL A 67 10.92 -13.70 7.78
C VAL A 67 11.49 -13.35 6.41
N PHE A 68 11.55 -14.31 5.50
CA PHE A 68 12.11 -14.08 4.16
C PHE A 68 11.08 -13.44 3.22
N THR A 69 11.56 -12.61 2.32
CA THR A 69 10.74 -11.76 1.45
C THR A 69 10.59 -12.34 0.06
N ILE A 70 9.37 -12.30 -0.45
CA ILE A 70 9.06 -12.64 -1.84
C ILE A 70 8.64 -11.35 -2.54
N ASN A 71 9.49 -10.80 -3.40
CA ASN A 71 9.27 -9.54 -4.14
C ASN A 71 8.89 -9.75 -5.62
N LYS A 72 8.82 -11.01 -6.07
CA LYS A 72 8.44 -11.43 -7.42
C LYS A 72 7.83 -12.82 -7.39
N GLU A 73 7.20 -13.23 -8.49
CA GLU A 73 6.76 -14.62 -8.62
C GLU A 73 7.95 -15.58 -8.56
N ILE A 74 7.84 -16.63 -7.74
CA ILE A 74 8.88 -17.66 -7.56
C ILE A 74 8.30 -19.06 -7.76
N PRO A 75 9.06 -20.02 -8.31
CA PRO A 75 8.60 -21.41 -8.48
C PRO A 75 8.53 -22.15 -7.13
N ASP A 76 7.87 -23.32 -7.11
CA ASP A 76 7.76 -24.17 -5.91
C ASP A 76 9.11 -24.60 -5.36
N LYS A 77 10.08 -24.91 -6.24
CA LYS A 77 11.43 -25.29 -5.84
C LYS A 77 12.07 -24.20 -4.97
N THR A 78 12.09 -22.97 -5.44
CA THR A 78 12.66 -21.83 -4.71
C THR A 78 11.93 -21.58 -3.39
N LEU A 79 10.59 -21.60 -3.40
CA LEU A 79 9.81 -21.45 -2.17
C LEU A 79 10.18 -22.51 -1.12
N ASN A 80 10.30 -23.79 -1.53
CA ASN A 80 10.67 -24.86 -0.62
C ASN A 80 12.11 -24.72 -0.09
N GLU A 81 13.05 -24.31 -0.95
CA GLU A 81 14.44 -24.03 -0.53
C GLU A 81 14.49 -22.96 0.56
N PHE A 82 13.71 -21.87 0.44
CA PHE A 82 13.64 -20.88 1.51
C PHE A 82 12.96 -21.43 2.78
N LEU A 83 11.86 -22.17 2.66
CA LEU A 83 11.15 -22.74 3.82
C LEU A 83 11.95 -23.81 4.58
N ASP A 84 13.01 -24.36 3.99
CA ASP A 84 13.97 -25.23 4.69
C ASP A 84 14.73 -24.47 5.79
N TYR A 85 15.05 -23.19 5.56
CA TYR A 85 15.90 -22.40 6.44
C TYR A 85 15.15 -21.32 7.24
N PHE A 86 14.03 -20.83 6.71
CA PHE A 86 13.29 -19.73 7.31
C PHE A 86 11.98 -20.21 7.96
N PRO A 87 11.67 -19.76 9.19
CA PRO A 87 10.44 -20.13 9.87
C PRO A 87 9.19 -19.50 9.26
N ALA A 88 9.35 -18.41 8.50
CA ALA A 88 8.23 -17.63 7.98
C ALA A 88 8.57 -16.91 6.67
N THR A 89 7.53 -16.51 5.95
CA THR A 89 7.63 -15.72 4.71
C THR A 89 6.53 -14.68 4.59
N TRP A 90 6.79 -13.66 3.77
CA TRP A 90 5.85 -12.62 3.39
C TRP A 90 6.10 -12.14 1.96
N ILE A 91 5.18 -11.34 1.42
CA ILE A 91 5.22 -10.85 0.05
C ILE A 91 5.43 -9.33 0.05
N TRP A 92 6.37 -8.82 -0.74
CA TRP A 92 6.60 -7.39 -0.91
C TRP A 92 5.98 -6.89 -2.22
N THR A 93 5.08 -5.91 -2.12
CA THR A 93 4.48 -5.14 -3.24
C THR A 93 4.07 -5.94 -4.48
N LEU A 94 3.45 -7.11 -4.30
CA LEU A 94 2.80 -7.83 -5.42
C LEU A 94 1.29 -7.57 -5.40
N PRO A 95 0.72 -6.99 -6.47
CA PRO A 95 -0.70 -6.67 -6.51
C PRO A 95 -1.57 -7.92 -6.46
N TYR A 96 -2.74 -7.79 -5.84
CA TYR A 96 -3.72 -8.87 -5.77
C TYR A 96 -4.31 -9.17 -7.16
N SER A 97 -4.52 -10.46 -7.45
CA SER A 97 -5.19 -10.94 -8.66
C SER A 97 -6.02 -12.19 -8.36
N ASN A 98 -6.84 -12.63 -9.31
CA ASN A 98 -7.57 -13.90 -9.17
C ASN A 98 -6.65 -15.13 -9.07
N HIS A 99 -5.38 -14.99 -9.48
CA HIS A 99 -4.34 -16.01 -9.36
C HIS A 99 -3.22 -15.54 -8.43
N TYR A 100 -3.58 -14.84 -7.35
CA TYR A 100 -2.62 -14.27 -6.43
C TYR A 100 -1.70 -15.34 -5.83
N ILE A 101 -0.39 -15.18 -6.00
CA ILE A 101 0.64 -16.15 -5.56
C ILE A 101 0.59 -16.45 -4.06
N GLY A 102 0.05 -15.52 -3.25
CA GLY A 102 -0.17 -15.71 -1.82
C GLY A 102 -0.99 -16.95 -1.50
N GLU A 103 -1.95 -17.33 -2.34
CA GLU A 103 -2.74 -18.56 -2.17
C GLU A 103 -1.85 -19.81 -2.06
N ARG A 104 -0.96 -19.96 -3.04
CA ARG A 104 0.01 -21.06 -3.08
C ARG A 104 0.99 -20.97 -1.93
N ILE A 105 1.55 -19.78 -1.65
CA ILE A 105 2.56 -19.59 -0.61
C ILE A 105 1.98 -19.93 0.78
N ALA A 106 0.79 -19.41 1.12
CA ALA A 106 0.12 -19.67 2.38
C ALA A 106 -0.18 -21.17 2.55
N LYS A 107 -0.67 -21.83 1.48
CA LYS A 107 -0.91 -23.28 1.47
C LYS A 107 0.38 -24.08 1.73
N THR A 108 1.46 -23.76 1.03
CA THR A 108 2.75 -24.44 1.20
C THR A 108 3.31 -24.22 2.61
N CYS A 109 3.21 -23.00 3.15
CA CYS A 109 3.61 -22.71 4.53
C CYS A 109 2.84 -23.59 5.53
N ALA A 110 1.52 -23.70 5.38
CA ALA A 110 0.69 -24.55 6.25
C ALA A 110 1.13 -26.03 6.19
N ILE A 111 1.32 -26.58 4.98
CA ILE A 111 1.79 -27.97 4.79
C ILE A 111 3.15 -28.19 5.46
N ARG A 112 4.06 -27.22 5.34
CA ARG A 112 5.42 -27.30 5.88
C ARG A 112 5.55 -26.88 7.34
N LYS A 113 4.45 -26.56 8.02
CA LYS A 113 4.45 -26.02 9.39
C LYS A 113 5.38 -24.80 9.51
N ARG A 114 5.20 -23.86 8.59
CA ARG A 114 5.85 -22.54 8.52
C ARG A 114 4.79 -21.45 8.56
N THR A 115 5.20 -20.24 8.92
CA THR A 115 4.27 -19.12 9.04
C THR A 115 4.24 -18.29 7.76
N PHE A 116 3.06 -18.09 7.19
CA PHE A 116 2.84 -17.02 6.23
C PHE A 116 2.35 -15.78 6.97
N THR A 117 3.03 -14.65 6.81
CA THR A 117 2.53 -13.35 7.26
C THR A 117 2.03 -12.58 6.04
N ALA A 118 0.80 -12.09 6.10
CA ALA A 118 0.21 -11.35 5.00
C ALA A 118 0.81 -9.93 4.91
N SER A 119 0.57 -9.28 3.79
CA SER A 119 0.99 -7.90 3.54
C SER A 119 -0.06 -7.16 2.72
N VAL A 120 -0.10 -5.84 2.89
CA VAL A 120 -1.00 -4.92 2.17
C VAL A 120 -0.25 -3.65 1.79
N PHE A 121 -0.57 -3.07 0.63
CA PHE A 121 -0.10 -1.75 0.20
C PHE A 121 -1.20 -1.03 -0.60
N ASN A 122 -1.27 0.29 -0.48
CA ASN A 122 -2.38 1.11 -0.99
C ASN A 122 -2.20 1.59 -2.43
N ASP A 123 -1.00 2.03 -2.77
CA ASP A 123 -0.63 2.56 -4.09
C ASP A 123 0.79 2.09 -4.41
N PHE A 124 1.36 2.46 -5.56
CA PHE A 124 2.81 2.44 -5.78
C PHE A 124 3.12 3.36 -6.94
N TYR A 125 3.74 4.50 -6.65
CA TYR A 125 4.15 5.48 -7.64
C TYR A 125 5.41 6.18 -7.16
N THR A 126 6.52 6.00 -7.87
CA THR A 126 7.77 6.59 -7.42
C THR A 126 7.83 8.08 -7.74
N SER A 127 8.13 8.91 -6.76
CA SER A 127 8.57 10.30 -7.01
C SER A 127 10.05 10.37 -7.42
N LYS A 128 10.82 9.31 -7.16
CA LYS A 128 12.22 9.10 -7.60
C LYS A 128 12.35 9.30 -9.12
N LEU A 129 13.43 9.95 -9.55
CA LEU A 129 13.85 9.95 -10.96
C LEU A 129 14.83 8.80 -11.15
N LEU A 130 14.39 7.75 -11.83
CA LEU A 130 15.18 6.56 -12.07
C LEU A 130 15.82 6.62 -13.45
N LYS A 131 17.04 6.10 -13.56
CA LYS A 131 17.64 5.81 -14.87
C LYS A 131 16.76 4.78 -15.57
N LYS A 132 16.45 5.04 -16.83
CA LYS A 132 15.60 4.20 -17.66
C LYS A 132 15.92 2.71 -17.55
N ASN A 133 14.89 1.88 -17.37
CA ASN A 133 14.98 0.42 -17.23
C ASN A 133 15.77 -0.08 -16.00
N THR A 134 16.02 0.75 -15.00
CA THR A 134 16.75 0.35 -13.78
C THR A 134 15.97 0.74 -12.51
N TRP A 135 16.53 0.39 -11.35
CA TRP A 135 16.14 0.92 -10.04
C TRP A 135 17.14 1.94 -9.49
N ASP A 136 18.16 2.30 -10.27
CA ASP A 136 19.13 3.31 -9.91
C ASP A 136 18.49 4.69 -10.02
N MET A 137 18.49 5.44 -8.92
CA MET A 137 18.04 6.83 -8.94
C MET A 137 19.15 7.79 -9.34
N TYR A 138 18.77 8.92 -9.94
CA TYR A 138 19.61 10.09 -9.97
C TYR A 138 19.65 10.72 -8.57
N HIS A 139 20.84 10.79 -7.97
CA HIS A 139 21.03 11.38 -6.64
C HIS A 139 21.14 12.91 -6.68
N ARG A 140 21.40 13.49 -7.86
CA ARG A 140 21.51 14.94 -8.08
C ARG A 140 20.61 15.37 -9.24
N VAL A 141 20.00 16.54 -9.09
CA VAL A 141 19.13 17.12 -10.13
C VAL A 141 19.90 17.40 -11.41
N ASP A 142 21.13 17.95 -11.32
CA ASP A 142 21.95 18.27 -12.49
C ASP A 142 22.23 17.05 -13.36
N ASP A 143 22.44 15.88 -12.76
CA ASP A 143 22.69 14.62 -13.47
C ASP A 143 21.43 14.17 -14.23
N ALA A 144 20.25 14.30 -13.61
CA ALA A 144 18.98 13.98 -14.25
C ALA A 144 18.67 14.95 -15.40
N VAL A 145 18.92 16.25 -15.21
CA VAL A 145 18.74 17.29 -16.25
C VAL A 145 19.67 17.03 -17.43
N LYS A 146 20.95 16.73 -17.17
CA LYS A 146 21.94 16.41 -18.20
C LYS A 146 21.58 15.15 -18.99
N ALA A 147 21.02 14.14 -18.33
CA ALA A 147 20.55 12.92 -19.00
C ALA A 147 19.31 13.19 -19.87
N GLY A 148 18.45 14.12 -19.44
CA GLY A 148 17.26 14.54 -20.17
C GLY A 148 16.07 13.60 -19.99
N ILE A 149 14.88 14.09 -20.36
CA ILE A 149 13.59 13.43 -20.06
C ILE A 149 13.44 12.02 -20.65
N LYS A 150 14.19 11.69 -21.70
CA LYS A 150 14.15 10.38 -22.40
C LYS A 150 14.87 9.26 -21.66
N GLU A 151 15.74 9.63 -20.72
CA GLU A 151 16.61 8.74 -19.93
C GLU A 151 16.15 8.61 -18.47
N VAL A 152 15.07 9.31 -18.09
CA VAL A 152 14.44 9.22 -16.78
C VAL A 152 13.08 8.56 -16.85
N GLU A 153 12.72 7.82 -15.80
CA GLU A 153 11.39 7.26 -15.64
C GLU A 153 10.97 7.19 -14.18
N ARG A 154 9.67 6.92 -13.97
CA ARG A 154 9.06 6.58 -12.68
C ARG A 154 8.47 5.19 -12.76
N LYS A 155 8.49 4.45 -11.65
CA LYS A 155 7.82 3.14 -11.55
C LYS A 155 6.41 3.27 -10.99
N TYR A 156 5.57 2.33 -11.41
CA TYR A 156 4.16 2.27 -11.02
C TYR A 156 3.65 0.84 -10.85
N ILE A 157 2.66 0.65 -9.97
CA ILE A 157 1.79 -0.54 -9.95
C ILE A 157 0.35 -0.04 -10.02
N THR A 158 -0.40 -0.52 -11.01
CA THR A 158 -1.85 -0.30 -11.05
C THR A 158 -2.51 -1.01 -9.86
N THR A 159 -3.17 -0.26 -8.99
CA THR A 159 -3.81 -0.80 -7.76
C THR A 159 -5.33 -0.80 -7.83
N GLY A 160 -5.91 -0.16 -8.85
CA GLY A 160 -7.36 -0.10 -9.03
C GLY A 160 -8.05 0.69 -7.93
N LEU A 161 -7.45 1.82 -7.52
CA LEU A 161 -7.89 2.67 -6.41
C LEU A 161 -7.80 1.90 -5.08
N SER A 162 -8.89 1.73 -4.32
CA SER A 162 -8.83 0.98 -3.06
C SER A 162 -8.78 -0.55 -3.25
N TYR A 163 -9.01 -1.05 -4.47
CA TYR A 163 -9.19 -2.48 -4.74
C TYR A 163 -8.04 -3.34 -4.20
N ASN A 164 -6.79 -3.02 -4.56
CA ASN A 164 -5.62 -3.80 -4.12
C ASN A 164 -5.51 -3.86 -2.60
N PHE A 165 -5.63 -2.70 -1.94
CA PHE A 165 -5.54 -2.59 -0.48
C PHE A 165 -6.57 -3.49 0.22
N ARG A 166 -7.83 -3.40 -0.21
CA ARG A 166 -8.93 -4.20 0.34
C ARG A 166 -8.74 -5.68 0.09
N LYS A 167 -8.40 -6.07 -1.14
CA LYS A 167 -8.24 -7.48 -1.50
C LYS A 167 -7.10 -8.17 -0.76
N LEU A 168 -5.99 -7.47 -0.53
CA LEU A 168 -4.88 -8.00 0.27
C LEU A 168 -5.26 -8.15 1.76
N LEU A 169 -6.05 -7.21 2.31
CA LEU A 169 -6.61 -7.34 3.67
C LEU A 169 -7.61 -8.50 3.78
N GLU A 170 -8.57 -8.59 2.85
CA GLU A 170 -9.53 -9.70 2.75
C GLU A 170 -8.79 -11.04 2.69
N PHE A 171 -7.74 -11.14 1.85
CA PHE A 171 -6.90 -12.33 1.74
C PHE A 171 -6.20 -12.66 3.06
N GLY A 172 -5.55 -11.69 3.71
CA GLY A 172 -4.88 -11.91 5.00
C GLY A 172 -5.82 -12.41 6.09
N ILE A 173 -7.06 -11.88 6.12
CA ILE A 173 -8.12 -12.31 7.04
C ILE A 173 -8.58 -13.74 6.72
N VAL A 174 -8.88 -14.04 5.46
CA VAL A 174 -9.33 -15.38 5.01
C VAL A 174 -8.26 -16.44 5.28
N LYS A 175 -6.98 -16.10 5.16
CA LYS A 175 -5.87 -17.01 5.49
C LYS A 175 -5.56 -17.10 6.98
N ASN A 176 -6.31 -16.38 7.82
CA ASN A 176 -6.05 -16.27 9.26
C ASN A 176 -4.57 -15.95 9.54
N ALA A 177 -4.01 -14.99 8.78
CA ALA A 177 -2.62 -14.63 8.93
C ALA A 177 -2.36 -14.08 10.34
N PRO A 178 -1.35 -14.57 11.07
CA PRO A 178 -1.07 -14.11 12.44
C PRO A 178 -0.51 -12.68 12.46
N ILE A 179 0.03 -12.21 11.33
CA ILE A 179 0.49 -10.84 11.14
C ILE A 179 0.05 -10.39 9.74
N ILE A 180 -0.48 -9.17 9.64
CA ILE A 180 -0.73 -8.46 8.39
C ILE A 180 0.15 -7.21 8.39
N ASN A 181 1.13 -7.15 7.49
CA ASN A 181 2.08 -6.05 7.39
C ASN A 181 1.54 -4.95 6.47
N VAL A 182 1.56 -3.69 6.90
CA VAL A 182 1.29 -2.56 6.01
C VAL A 182 2.61 -2.08 5.40
N ILE A 183 2.68 -2.14 4.08
CA ILE A 183 3.80 -1.70 3.25
C ILE A 183 3.40 -0.35 2.65
N THR A 184 3.86 0.79 3.16
CA THR A 184 4.68 1.02 4.37
C THR A 184 4.03 2.11 5.21
N TRP A 185 4.63 2.48 6.35
CA TRP A 185 4.19 3.68 7.05
C TRP A 185 4.55 4.95 6.27
N ASN A 186 5.79 5.11 5.82
CA ASN A 186 6.36 6.39 5.39
C ASN A 186 7.30 6.34 4.17
N ASP A 187 7.16 5.35 3.27
CA ASP A 187 7.90 5.36 1.99
C ASP A 187 7.25 6.32 0.99
N TYR A 188 7.41 7.62 1.26
CA TYR A 188 6.96 8.70 0.37
C TYR A 188 7.61 8.64 -1.02
N PRO A 189 8.91 8.31 -1.16
CA PRO A 189 9.55 8.18 -2.47
C PRO A 189 8.95 7.11 -3.39
N GLU A 190 8.30 6.08 -2.86
CA GLU A 190 7.60 5.03 -3.63
C GLU A 190 6.07 5.16 -3.61
N GLY A 191 5.54 6.16 -2.91
CA GLY A 191 4.14 6.55 -3.00
C GLY A 191 3.15 5.58 -2.36
N HIS A 192 3.62 4.59 -1.60
CA HIS A 192 2.78 3.55 -0.97
C HIS A 192 2.81 3.62 0.56
N HIS A 193 3.00 4.82 1.09
CA HIS A 193 2.92 5.12 2.51
C HIS A 193 1.45 5.16 2.95
N LEU A 194 1.19 4.69 4.17
CA LEU A 194 -0.10 4.84 4.86
C LEU A 194 -0.17 6.17 5.63
N ALA A 195 0.98 6.73 6.04
CA ALA A 195 1.03 7.97 6.80
C ALA A 195 0.22 9.07 6.11
N PRO A 196 -0.65 9.79 6.82
CA PRO A 196 -1.49 10.82 6.21
C PRO A 196 -0.65 11.88 5.47
N GLU A 197 -1.08 12.21 4.25
CA GLU A 197 -0.60 13.35 3.47
C GLU A 197 -1.71 13.86 2.54
N ILE A 198 -1.43 14.94 1.83
CA ILE A 198 -2.44 15.71 1.08
C ILE A 198 -3.21 14.94 0.00
N ASN A 199 -2.66 13.85 -0.56
CA ASN A 199 -3.37 13.03 -1.54
C ASN A 199 -4.14 11.88 -0.89
N HIS A 200 -3.46 11.01 -0.15
CA HIS A 200 -4.07 9.85 0.48
C HIS A 200 -4.99 10.21 1.64
N ASN A 201 -4.79 11.36 2.28
CA ASN A 201 -5.49 11.79 3.49
C ASN A 201 -5.59 10.62 4.48
N GLU A 202 -6.79 10.32 4.99
CA GLU A 202 -7.05 9.19 5.91
C GLU A 202 -7.81 8.02 5.27
N GLY A 203 -8.13 8.07 3.98
CA GLY A 203 -9.04 7.09 3.36
C GLY A 203 -8.58 5.63 3.51
N PHE A 204 -7.29 5.36 3.28
CA PHE A 204 -6.71 4.03 3.50
C PHE A 204 -6.63 3.65 4.98
N SER A 205 -6.44 4.62 5.88
CA SER A 205 -6.46 4.38 7.34
C SER A 205 -7.85 4.01 7.85
N ILE A 206 -8.92 4.59 7.29
CA ILE A 206 -10.30 4.20 7.60
C ILE A 206 -10.56 2.75 7.17
N LEU A 207 -10.13 2.38 5.95
CA LEU A 207 -10.22 0.99 5.49
C LEU A 207 -9.43 0.05 6.39
N LEU A 208 -8.21 0.43 6.78
CA LEU A 208 -7.39 -0.38 7.68
C LEU A 208 -8.10 -0.62 9.01
N ASN A 209 -8.68 0.41 9.62
CA ASN A 209 -9.41 0.29 10.88
C ASN A 209 -10.64 -0.63 10.75
N TYR A 210 -11.39 -0.52 9.65
CA TYR A 210 -12.51 -1.42 9.36
C TYR A 210 -12.04 -2.88 9.23
N TYR A 211 -11.06 -3.18 8.37
CA TYR A 211 -10.59 -4.55 8.18
C TYR A 211 -9.85 -5.10 9.42
N LYS A 212 -9.17 -4.26 10.20
CA LYS A 212 -8.60 -4.64 11.49
C LYS A 212 -9.68 -5.10 12.46
N SER A 213 -10.82 -4.41 12.53
CA SER A 213 -11.93 -4.85 13.40
C SER A 213 -12.44 -6.23 13.00
N ILE A 214 -12.57 -6.50 11.69
CA ILE A 214 -12.93 -7.83 11.19
C ILE A 214 -11.88 -8.87 11.57
N TRP A 215 -10.60 -8.59 11.32
CA TRP A 215 -9.49 -9.50 11.63
C TRP A 215 -9.44 -9.87 13.12
N LYS A 216 -9.72 -8.91 14.01
CA LYS A 216 -9.71 -9.12 15.45
C LYS A 216 -11.02 -9.63 16.03
N GLY A 217 -12.08 -9.77 15.22
CA GLY A 217 -13.42 -10.12 15.70
C GLY A 217 -14.04 -9.04 16.60
N GLU A 218 -13.66 -7.78 16.39
CA GLU A 218 -14.11 -6.61 17.16
C GLU A 218 -15.23 -5.88 16.41
N ALA A 219 -16.04 -5.10 17.13
CA ALA A 219 -17.01 -4.20 16.49
C ALA A 219 -16.29 -3.15 15.63
N SER A 220 -16.89 -2.80 14.49
CA SER A 220 -16.36 -1.73 13.63
C SER A 220 -16.30 -0.41 14.41
N PRO A 221 -15.20 0.36 14.33
CA PRO A 221 -15.10 1.67 14.96
C PRO A 221 -16.02 2.74 14.33
N TYR A 222 -16.74 2.36 13.27
CA TYR A 222 -17.71 3.16 12.54
C TYR A 222 -19.14 2.60 12.66
N ALA A 223 -19.40 1.68 13.59
CA ALA A 223 -20.71 1.03 13.73
C ALA A 223 -21.84 2.00 14.14
N ASP A 224 -21.51 3.17 14.69
CA ASP A 224 -22.42 4.16 15.25
C ASP A 224 -22.71 5.34 14.32
N ARG A 225 -22.05 5.43 13.15
CA ARG A 225 -22.19 6.56 12.22
C ARG A 225 -21.97 6.15 10.77
N ASP A 226 -22.55 6.92 9.86
CA ASP A 226 -22.30 6.75 8.43
C ASP A 226 -20.95 7.36 8.05
N VAL A 227 -20.15 6.64 7.29
CA VAL A 227 -18.88 7.13 6.70
C VAL A 227 -18.90 6.93 5.20
N ALA A 228 -18.37 7.91 4.46
CA ALA A 228 -18.08 7.76 3.04
C ALA A 228 -16.67 8.25 2.72
N ILE A 229 -16.00 7.53 1.82
CA ILE A 229 -14.64 7.79 1.35
C ILE A 229 -14.65 7.79 -0.17
N THR A 230 -14.11 8.83 -0.80
CA THR A 230 -13.86 8.85 -2.26
C THR A 230 -12.43 8.45 -2.55
N PHE A 231 -12.21 7.69 -3.62
CA PHE A 231 -10.91 7.39 -4.21
C PHE A 231 -10.96 7.70 -5.71
N PHE A 232 -9.96 8.41 -6.23
CA PHE A 232 -9.81 8.66 -7.67
C PHE A 232 -8.38 9.05 -8.03
N LYS A 233 -8.02 8.90 -9.31
CA LYS A 233 -6.82 9.54 -9.88
C LYS A 233 -7.19 10.94 -10.38
N LYS A 234 -6.27 11.90 -10.27
CA LYS A 234 -6.50 13.30 -10.66
C LYS A 234 -6.73 13.50 -12.16
N TYR A 235 -6.41 12.50 -12.97
CA TYR A 235 -6.67 12.46 -14.41
C TYR A 235 -6.72 10.99 -14.89
N LYS A 236 -7.36 10.76 -16.03
CA LYS A 236 -7.46 9.41 -16.65
C LYS A 236 -6.09 8.85 -17.00
N HIS A 237 -5.96 7.52 -17.00
CA HIS A 237 -4.69 6.84 -17.26
C HIS A 237 -4.08 7.14 -18.65
N ASP A 238 -4.91 7.48 -19.63
CA ASP A 238 -4.53 7.73 -21.03
C ASP A 238 -4.22 9.20 -21.34
N VAL A 239 -4.44 10.12 -20.39
CA VAL A 239 -4.13 11.54 -20.55
C VAL A 239 -2.65 11.77 -20.32
N VAL A 240 -2.00 12.38 -21.31
CA VAL A 240 -0.58 12.72 -21.29
C VAL A 240 -0.39 14.09 -20.61
N PRO A 241 0.39 14.18 -19.51
CA PRO A 241 0.66 15.46 -18.88
C PRO A 241 1.48 16.42 -19.74
N SER A 242 1.32 17.73 -19.52
CA SER A 242 2.08 18.78 -20.23
C SER A 242 2.21 20.06 -19.40
N PRO A 243 3.42 20.65 -19.24
CA PRO A 243 4.63 20.35 -20.01
C PRO A 243 5.54 19.29 -19.37
N PHE A 244 5.29 18.87 -18.12
CA PHE A 244 6.22 18.03 -17.36
C PHE A 244 5.86 16.55 -17.37
N ASN A 245 5.99 15.91 -18.53
CA ASN A 245 5.71 14.47 -18.68
C ASN A 245 6.95 13.61 -18.44
N ILE A 246 7.11 13.09 -17.21
CA ILE A 246 8.08 12.02 -16.94
C ILE A 246 7.41 10.68 -17.27
N PRO A 247 8.01 9.83 -18.13
CA PRO A 247 7.48 8.51 -18.44
C PRO A 247 7.23 7.67 -17.19
N VAL A 248 6.06 7.06 -17.11
CA VAL A 248 5.69 6.12 -16.04
C VAL A 248 5.72 4.70 -16.61
N LYS A 249 6.40 3.78 -15.91
CA LYS A 249 6.56 2.39 -16.32
C LYS A 249 6.08 1.44 -15.24
N ALA A 250 5.22 0.50 -15.61
CA ALA A 250 4.91 -0.64 -14.77
C ALA A 250 6.18 -1.50 -14.59
N PHE A 251 6.48 -1.92 -13.35
CA PHE A 251 7.61 -2.81 -13.07
C PHE A 251 7.19 -4.20 -12.60
N GLN A 252 5.93 -4.35 -12.18
CA GLN A 252 5.30 -5.63 -11.93
C GLN A 252 4.46 -6.01 -13.15
N LYS A 253 4.17 -7.31 -13.27
CA LYS A 253 3.16 -7.79 -14.21
C LYS A 253 1.84 -7.09 -13.92
N GLU A 254 1.26 -6.47 -14.93
CA GLU A 254 -0.04 -5.84 -14.80
C GLU A 254 -1.13 -6.92 -14.67
N VAL A 255 -1.77 -6.96 -13.50
CA VAL A 255 -2.86 -7.89 -13.18
C VAL A 255 -4.18 -7.18 -12.87
N ILE A 256 -4.11 -5.86 -12.69
CA ILE A 256 -5.25 -4.96 -12.54
C ILE A 256 -5.19 -4.00 -13.73
N PRO A 257 -6.22 -3.94 -14.59
CA PRO A 257 -6.22 -3.05 -15.75
C PRO A 257 -6.21 -1.57 -15.35
N ALA A 258 -5.36 -0.75 -15.99
CA ALA A 258 -5.30 0.71 -15.75
C ALA A 258 -6.67 1.42 -15.83
N VAL A 259 -7.55 0.99 -16.74
CA VAL A 259 -8.91 1.55 -16.88
C VAL A 259 -9.77 1.42 -15.61
N TRP A 260 -9.42 0.53 -14.67
CA TRP A 260 -10.11 0.43 -13.38
C TRP A 260 -9.94 1.67 -12.50
N GLU A 261 -8.92 2.48 -12.77
CA GLU A 261 -8.61 3.73 -12.08
C GLU A 261 -9.30 4.96 -12.69
N ASP A 262 -9.89 4.82 -13.89
CA ASP A 262 -10.66 5.87 -14.57
C ASP A 262 -12.09 5.96 -14.03
N SER A 263 -12.22 5.97 -12.71
CA SER A 263 -13.49 6.06 -12.02
C SER A 263 -13.37 6.88 -10.75
N ILE A 264 -14.52 7.34 -10.26
CA ILE A 264 -14.67 7.78 -8.88
C ILE A 264 -15.19 6.57 -8.11
N GLU A 265 -14.36 5.99 -7.26
CA GLU A 265 -14.78 4.92 -6.36
C GLU A 265 -15.22 5.55 -5.03
N VAL A 266 -16.39 5.14 -4.53
CA VAL A 266 -16.88 5.51 -3.21
C VAL A 266 -17.04 4.27 -2.37
N VAL A 267 -16.35 4.25 -1.23
CA VAL A 267 -16.54 3.25 -0.17
C VAL A 267 -17.41 3.86 0.91
N THR A 268 -18.48 3.15 1.30
CA THR A 268 -19.36 3.56 2.39
C THR A 268 -19.35 2.53 3.53
N LEU A 269 -19.50 3.02 4.75
CA LEU A 269 -19.78 2.25 5.96
C LEU A 269 -21.07 2.82 6.55
N LEU A 270 -22.21 2.20 6.27
CA LEU A 270 -23.52 2.76 6.62
C LEU A 270 -24.19 2.02 7.77
N THR A 271 -24.84 2.76 8.65
CA THR A 271 -25.64 2.23 9.77
C THR A 271 -26.95 1.58 9.29
N ALA A 272 -27.49 2.05 8.17
CA ALA A 272 -28.65 1.50 7.46
C ALA A 272 -28.58 1.87 5.96
N PRO A 273 -29.32 1.19 5.07
CA PRO A 273 -29.31 1.52 3.64
C PRO A 273 -29.66 2.99 3.39
N ALA A 274 -29.07 3.59 2.36
CA ALA A 274 -29.27 5.00 2.03
C ALA A 274 -29.08 5.27 0.53
N GLU A 275 -29.61 6.40 0.05
CA GLU A 275 -29.29 6.91 -1.29
C GLU A 275 -27.90 7.57 -1.25
N LEU A 276 -26.97 7.07 -2.06
CA LEU A 276 -25.68 7.68 -2.32
C LEU A 276 -25.75 8.49 -3.61
N ARG A 277 -25.39 9.76 -3.54
CA ARG A 277 -25.24 10.64 -4.69
C ARG A 277 -23.79 11.08 -4.82
N VAL A 278 -23.24 10.88 -6.01
CA VAL A 278 -21.90 11.30 -6.39
C VAL A 278 -22.03 12.16 -7.64
N ASN A 279 -21.68 13.44 -7.51
CA ASN A 279 -21.96 14.47 -8.51
C ASN A 279 -23.47 14.45 -8.88
N ASP A 280 -23.79 14.28 -10.16
CA ASP A 280 -25.16 14.21 -10.70
C ASP A 280 -25.77 12.79 -10.70
N LYS A 281 -25.02 11.77 -10.25
CA LYS A 281 -25.46 10.37 -10.27
C LYS A 281 -25.91 9.90 -8.90
N LYS A 282 -26.96 9.10 -8.87
CA LYS A 282 -27.55 8.52 -7.67
C LYS A 282 -27.57 6.99 -7.77
N THR A 283 -27.40 6.33 -6.63
CA THR A 283 -27.54 4.88 -6.49
C THR A 283 -27.93 4.54 -5.05
N LEU A 284 -28.34 3.30 -4.79
CA LEU A 284 -28.56 2.81 -3.43
C LEU A 284 -27.28 2.17 -2.90
N ALA A 285 -26.90 2.55 -1.68
CA ALA A 285 -25.82 1.90 -0.93
C ALA A 285 -26.43 1.06 0.20
N ALA A 286 -25.92 -0.16 0.37
CA ALA A 286 -26.40 -1.07 1.39
C ALA A 286 -25.91 -0.67 2.79
N LYS A 287 -26.56 -1.22 3.83
CA LYS A 287 -26.03 -1.18 5.19
C LYS A 287 -24.65 -1.84 5.25
N GLY A 288 -23.78 -1.32 6.10
CA GLY A 288 -22.43 -1.83 6.30
C GLY A 288 -21.49 -1.35 5.20
N PHE A 289 -20.53 -2.20 4.86
CA PHE A 289 -19.51 -1.91 3.87
C PHE A 289 -20.05 -2.06 2.44
N SER A 290 -19.92 -1.03 1.63
CA SER A 290 -20.23 -1.06 0.19
C SER A 290 -19.16 -0.35 -0.62
N VAL A 291 -18.92 -0.81 -1.84
CA VAL A 291 -18.01 -0.18 -2.80
C VAL A 291 -18.76 0.05 -4.10
N LEU A 292 -18.84 1.30 -4.53
CA LEU A 292 -19.58 1.72 -5.70
C LEU A 292 -18.66 2.55 -6.60
N LYS A 293 -18.72 2.32 -7.92
CA LYS A 293 -17.93 3.08 -8.90
C LYS A 293 -18.84 3.96 -9.73
N PHE A 294 -18.37 5.18 -9.97
CA PHE A 294 -19.03 6.19 -10.77
C PHE A 294 -18.12 6.63 -11.92
N PRO A 295 -18.66 7.09 -13.05
CA PRO A 295 -17.85 7.64 -14.13
C PRO A 295 -16.96 8.78 -13.65
N MET A 296 -15.69 8.76 -14.05
CA MET A 296 -14.76 9.86 -13.82
C MET A 296 -15.23 11.11 -14.59
N LYS A 297 -15.30 12.26 -13.92
CA LYS A 297 -15.73 13.55 -14.48
C LYS A 297 -14.82 14.67 -13.98
N THR A 298 -14.39 15.55 -14.88
CA THR A 298 -13.60 16.74 -14.55
C THR A 298 -14.30 17.61 -13.52
N GLY A 299 -13.53 18.18 -12.59
CA GLY A 299 -13.99 19.00 -11.48
C GLY A 299 -13.90 18.29 -10.13
N ARG A 300 -14.39 18.98 -9.10
CA ARG A 300 -14.43 18.46 -7.73
C ARG A 300 -15.48 17.35 -7.61
N VAL A 301 -15.21 16.34 -6.79
CA VAL A 301 -16.16 15.26 -6.51
C VAL A 301 -17.03 15.66 -5.33
N SER A 302 -18.36 15.66 -5.53
CA SER A 302 -19.33 15.91 -4.46
C SER A 302 -20.02 14.62 -4.05
N VAL A 303 -20.00 14.30 -2.76
CA VAL A 303 -20.64 13.12 -2.18
C VAL A 303 -21.73 13.56 -1.20
N ASN A 304 -22.90 12.95 -1.34
CA ASN A 304 -24.02 13.14 -0.42
C ASN A 304 -24.72 11.80 -0.17
N VAL A 305 -24.76 11.35 1.08
CA VAL A 305 -25.55 10.20 1.53
C VAL A 305 -26.80 10.73 2.20
N THR A 306 -27.96 10.29 1.73
CA THR A 306 -29.26 10.73 2.25
C THR A 306 -30.14 9.56 2.64
N ARG A 307 -30.81 9.70 3.80
CA ARG A 307 -31.82 8.78 4.32
C ARG A 307 -33.05 9.60 4.70
N ASN A 308 -34.23 9.23 4.21
CA ASN A 308 -35.49 9.96 4.47
C ASN A 308 -35.38 11.47 4.14
N ASN A 309 -34.75 11.81 3.00
CA ASN A 309 -34.46 13.19 2.56
C ASN A 309 -33.55 14.01 3.49
N GLN A 310 -32.96 13.42 4.52
CA GLN A 310 -31.96 14.04 5.38
C GLN A 310 -30.56 13.56 5.01
N SER A 311 -29.61 14.49 4.92
CA SER A 311 -28.20 14.17 4.65
C SER A 311 -27.53 13.65 5.92
N THR A 312 -26.94 12.46 5.85
CA THR A 312 -26.15 11.87 6.95
C THR A 312 -24.65 12.05 6.73
N VAL A 313 -24.22 12.16 5.46
CA VAL A 313 -22.85 12.50 5.06
C VAL A 313 -22.91 13.46 3.88
N LYS A 314 -22.11 14.54 3.92
CA LYS A 314 -21.95 15.45 2.80
C LYS A 314 -20.54 16.05 2.77
N PHE A 315 -19.87 15.97 1.63
CA PHE A 315 -18.62 16.67 1.40
C PHE A 315 -18.38 16.92 -0.10
N THR A 316 -17.49 17.87 -0.38
CA THR A 316 -16.93 18.09 -1.72
C THR A 316 -15.42 18.05 -1.61
N THR A 317 -14.77 17.26 -2.45
CA THR A 317 -13.32 17.08 -2.39
C THR A 317 -12.60 18.40 -2.65
N PRO A 318 -11.56 18.74 -1.87
CA PRO A 318 -10.73 19.91 -2.14
C PRO A 318 -10.03 19.85 -3.50
N GLU A 319 -9.41 18.72 -3.81
CA GLU A 319 -8.80 18.47 -5.12
C GLU A 319 -9.84 17.96 -6.13
N GLY A 320 -9.61 18.28 -7.41
CA GLY A 320 -10.46 17.94 -8.54
C GLY A 320 -9.78 17.02 -9.53
N ILE A 321 -10.60 16.50 -10.44
CA ILE A 321 -10.14 15.74 -11.61
C ILE A 321 -9.96 16.70 -12.78
N THR A 322 -8.89 16.55 -13.56
CA THR A 322 -8.59 17.40 -14.72
C THR A 322 -8.39 16.59 -16.01
N ALA A 323 -8.64 17.25 -17.14
CA ALA A 323 -8.24 16.78 -18.46
C ALA A 323 -6.86 17.33 -18.90
N HIS A 324 -6.29 18.27 -18.13
CA HIS A 324 -5.06 18.98 -18.45
C HIS A 324 -4.05 18.89 -17.29
N PRO A 325 -3.54 17.68 -16.98
CA PRO A 325 -2.53 17.53 -15.94
C PRO A 325 -1.20 18.16 -16.38
N TYR A 326 -0.58 18.98 -15.54
CA TYR A 326 0.68 19.66 -15.89
C TYR A 326 1.94 18.81 -15.66
N ARG A 327 1.83 17.76 -14.84
CA ARG A 327 2.91 16.83 -14.49
C ARG A 327 2.41 15.40 -14.35
N SER A 328 3.31 14.44 -14.51
CA SER A 328 3.03 13.05 -14.13
C SER A 328 2.77 12.97 -12.61
N ASP A 329 1.60 12.49 -12.26
CA ASP A 329 1.17 12.17 -10.89
C ASP A 329 0.15 11.03 -10.95
N ARG A 330 0.53 9.84 -10.47
CA ARG A 330 -0.36 8.69 -10.42
C ARG A 330 -0.73 8.31 -8.99
N ILE A 331 -0.49 9.15 -7.99
CA ILE A 331 -0.97 8.89 -6.63
C ILE A 331 -2.49 8.97 -6.59
N THR A 332 -3.11 8.04 -5.87
CA THR A 332 -4.56 8.04 -5.61
C THR A 332 -4.90 9.16 -4.64
N TYR A 333 -5.79 10.05 -5.06
CA TYR A 333 -6.40 11.01 -4.15
C TYR A 333 -7.54 10.34 -3.40
N THR A 334 -7.59 10.53 -2.08
CA THR A 334 -8.71 10.13 -1.25
C THR A 334 -9.19 11.27 -0.37
N PHE A 335 -10.47 11.24 -0.01
CA PHE A 335 -11.05 12.19 0.94
C PHE A 335 -12.28 11.57 1.59
N SER A 336 -12.55 11.86 2.86
CA SER A 336 -13.65 11.24 3.58
C SER A 336 -14.46 12.20 4.43
N SER A 337 -15.62 11.73 4.87
CA SER A 337 -16.43 12.42 5.87
C SER A 337 -15.79 12.48 7.25
N GLU A 338 -14.75 11.67 7.51
CA GLU A 338 -14.03 11.64 8.79
C GLU A 338 -12.79 12.56 8.79
N PHE A 339 -12.48 13.24 7.68
CA PHE A 339 -11.30 14.09 7.52
C PHE A 339 -11.09 15.04 8.71
N ASN A 340 -12.09 15.85 9.04
CA ASN A 340 -12.00 16.81 10.15
C ASN A 340 -11.78 16.14 11.52
N ARG A 341 -12.31 14.92 11.71
CA ARG A 341 -12.11 14.17 12.95
C ARG A 341 -10.66 13.70 13.05
N PHE A 342 -10.15 13.03 12.02
CA PHE A 342 -8.75 12.58 11.98
C PHE A 342 -7.78 13.76 12.07
N TYR A 343 -8.03 14.83 11.32
CA TYR A 343 -7.14 15.97 11.27
C TYR A 343 -6.99 16.65 12.63
N ARG A 344 -8.11 16.94 13.32
CA ARG A 344 -8.09 17.55 14.65
C ARG A 344 -7.35 16.68 15.68
N ASP A 345 -7.52 15.36 15.59
CA ASP A 345 -6.91 14.44 16.55
C ASP A 345 -5.39 14.27 16.30
N LEU A 346 -4.95 14.32 15.03
CA LEU A 346 -3.54 14.20 14.64
C LEU A 346 -2.75 15.52 14.73
N TYR A 347 -3.42 16.65 14.47
CA TYR A 347 -2.80 17.97 14.35
C TYR A 347 -3.54 19.04 15.18
N PRO A 348 -3.63 18.86 16.52
CA PRO A 348 -4.35 19.80 17.37
C PRO A 348 -3.75 21.21 17.28
N GLY A 349 -4.60 22.21 16.99
CA GLY A 349 -4.21 23.61 16.87
C GLY A 349 -3.73 24.05 15.47
N PHE A 350 -3.76 23.15 14.49
CA PHE A 350 -3.46 23.47 13.10
C PHE A 350 -4.72 23.47 12.24
N GLU A 351 -4.73 24.31 11.20
CA GLU A 351 -5.77 24.31 10.18
C GLU A 351 -5.39 23.40 9.00
N PRO A 352 -6.35 22.64 8.44
CA PRO A 352 -6.09 21.79 7.29
C PRO A 352 -5.55 22.54 6.07
N ILE A 353 -4.50 21.98 5.48
CA ILE A 353 -4.00 22.37 4.17
C ILE A 353 -4.50 21.35 3.15
N TYR A 354 -5.04 21.85 2.05
CA TYR A 354 -5.62 21.04 1.00
C TYR A 354 -4.79 21.10 -0.29
N SER A 355 -4.70 19.97 -0.99
CA SER A 355 -4.27 19.98 -2.38
C SER A 355 -5.39 20.57 -3.25
N THR A 356 -5.06 21.57 -4.06
CA THR A 356 -6.00 22.23 -5.00
C THR A 356 -5.33 22.45 -6.36
N GLU A 357 -4.34 21.62 -6.69
CA GLU A 357 -3.46 21.80 -7.85
C GLU A 357 -4.26 21.82 -9.16
N TYR A 358 -5.31 21.00 -9.27
CA TYR A 358 -6.11 20.83 -10.49
C TYR A 358 -7.52 21.38 -10.38
N THR A 359 -7.83 22.00 -9.25
CA THR A 359 -9.13 22.62 -9.00
C THR A 359 -9.19 24.04 -9.56
N ASN A 360 -8.06 24.75 -9.59
CA ASN A 360 -7.97 26.15 -10.00
C ASN A 360 -7.47 26.35 -11.45
N THR A 361 -7.19 25.27 -12.18
CA THR A 361 -6.65 25.35 -13.56
C THR A 361 -7.73 25.44 -14.65
N GLN A 362 -9.00 25.67 -14.29
CA GLN A 362 -10.07 25.86 -15.28
C GLN A 362 -10.09 27.27 -15.91
N THR A 363 -9.15 28.14 -15.54
CA THR A 363 -9.09 29.54 -16.00
C THR A 363 -7.77 29.93 -16.69
N GLN A 364 -7.02 28.98 -17.24
CA GLN A 364 -5.88 29.30 -18.12
C GLN A 364 -6.03 28.69 -19.50
#